data_AF-A0A7Y5VF52-F1
#
_entry.id   AF-A0A7Y5VF52-F1
#
_cell.length_a   1.000
_cell.length_b   1.000
_cell.length_c   1.000
_cell.angle_alpha   90.00
_cell.angle_beta   90.00
_cell.angle_gamma   90.00
#
_symmetry.space_group_name_H-M   'P 1'
#
loop_
_entity.id
_entity.type
_entity.pdbx_description
1 polymer ?
#
loop_
_entity_poly.entity_id
_entity_poly.type
_entity_poly.pdbx_seq_one_letter_code
_entity_poly.pdbx_strand_id
1 'polypeptide(L)' 'MTHRKFKAMTSIANRVCLWSAAIFGGIYYFGTPGGPLGLLMAGFLGWLLAKSLVETRGFGWAWSIHFLQDVVILFAFLGK' A
#
# COMPACT_ATOMS: atom_id res chain seq x y z
N MET A 1 23.02 -10.62 15.82
CA MET A 1 21.54 -10.75 15.85
C MET A 1 21.18 -12.24 15.82
N THR A 2 20.30 -12.74 16.69
CA THR A 2 19.95 -14.18 16.71
C THR A 2 18.87 -14.50 15.66
N HIS A 3 18.90 -15.72 15.09
CA HIS A 3 17.94 -16.18 14.06
C HIS A 3 16.46 -15.96 14.48
N ARG A 4 16.14 -16.14 15.76
CA ARG A 4 14.80 -15.89 16.32
C ARG A 4 14.38 -14.42 16.24
N LYS A 5 15.29 -13.48 16.52
CA LYS A 5 15.01 -12.04 16.42
C LYS A 5 14.78 -11.62 14.97
N PHE A 6 15.54 -12.17 14.02
CA PHE A 6 15.34 -11.94 12.60
C PHE A 6 13.98 -12.43 12.09
N LYS A 7 13.57 -13.66 12.46
CA LYS A 7 12.26 -14.21 12.10
C LYS A 7 11.08 -13.44 12.71
N ALA A 8 11.24 -12.95 13.93
CA ALA A 8 10.22 -12.13 14.58
C ALA A 8 10.03 -10.78 13.87
N MET A 9 11.12 -10.10 13.51
CA MET A 9 11.06 -8.81 12.80
C MET A 9 10.42 -8.94 11.40
N THR A 10 10.78 -9.97 10.66
CA THR A 10 10.18 -10.25 9.33
C THR A 10 8.69 -10.61 9.44
N SER A 11 8.29 -11.34 10.47
CA SER A 11 6.87 -11.61 10.77
C SER A 11 6.07 -10.34 11.07
N ILE A 12 6.63 -9.43 11.89
CA ILE A 12 5.99 -8.14 12.21
C ILE A 12 5.85 -7.28 10.95
N ALA A 13 6.94 -7.15 10.18
CA ALA A 13 6.96 -6.47 8.89
C ALA A 13 5.84 -6.94 7.95
N ASN A 14 5.71 -8.27 7.78
CA ASN A 14 4.67 -8.84 6.92
C ASN A 14 3.26 -8.52 7.44
N ARG A 15 3.04 -8.55 8.75
CA ARG A 15 1.75 -8.19 9.35
C ARG A 15 1.40 -6.73 9.08
N VAL A 16 2.35 -5.80 9.19
CA VAL A 16 2.13 -4.38 8.90
C VAL A 16 1.69 -4.20 7.45
N CYS A 17 2.34 -4.86 6.49
CA CYS A 17 1.97 -4.78 5.09
C CYS A 17 0.54 -5.33 4.82
N LEU A 18 0.16 -6.43 5.48
CA LEU A 18 -1.19 -7.00 5.35
C LEU A 18 -2.26 -6.12 6.00
N TRP A 19 -1.98 -5.51 7.15
CA TRP A 19 -2.89 -4.55 7.77
C TRP A 19 -3.08 -3.31 6.91
N SER A 20 -2.01 -2.79 6.31
CA SER A 20 -2.09 -1.72 5.33
C SER A 20 -3.02 -2.12 4.17
N ALA A 21 -2.82 -3.30 3.59
CA ALA A 21 -3.69 -3.82 2.53
C ALA A 21 -5.17 -3.85 2.92
N ALA A 22 -5.47 -4.38 4.11
CA ALA A 22 -6.84 -4.52 4.60
C ALA A 22 -7.52 -3.16 4.83
N ILE A 23 -6.81 -2.19 5.41
CA ILE A 23 -7.36 -0.86 5.69
C ILE A 23 -7.61 -0.10 4.39
N PHE A 24 -6.61 0.01 3.51
CA PHE A 24 -6.74 0.73 2.25
C PHE A 24 -7.76 0.04 1.32
N GLY A 25 -7.72 -1.28 1.20
CA GLY A 25 -8.71 -2.02 0.42
C GLY A 25 -10.13 -1.87 0.96
N GLY A 26 -10.32 -1.99 2.28
CA GLY A 26 -11.64 -1.89 2.91
C GLY A 26 -12.29 -0.51 2.73
N ILE A 27 -11.53 0.57 2.89
CA ILE A 27 -12.04 1.94 2.70
C ILE A 27 -12.49 2.16 1.25
N TYR A 28 -11.72 1.66 0.27
CA TYR A 28 -12.01 1.84 -1.14
C TYR A 28 -13.13 0.95 -1.68
N TYR A 29 -13.62 -0.03 -0.91
CA TYR A 29 -14.84 -0.75 -1.29
C TYR A 29 -16.05 0.20 -1.45
N PHE A 30 -16.12 1.23 -0.61
CA PHE A 30 -17.17 2.27 -0.67
C PHE A 30 -16.69 3.57 -1.34
N GLY A 31 -15.45 3.60 -1.85
CA GLY A 31 -14.82 4.77 -2.45
C GLY A 31 -14.96 4.82 -3.98
N THR A 32 -14.09 5.60 -4.62
CA THR A 32 -13.96 5.64 -6.08
C THR A 32 -12.52 5.34 -6.46
N PRO A 33 -12.23 4.33 -7.31
CA PRO A 33 -13.15 3.33 -7.84
C PRO A 33 -13.70 2.41 -6.74
N GLY A 34 -15.01 2.15 -6.75
CA GLY A 34 -15.70 1.38 -5.70
C GLY A 34 -15.82 -0.12 -5.99
N GLY A 35 -16.36 -0.86 -5.03
CA GLY A 35 -16.65 -2.29 -5.13
C GLY A 35 -15.41 -3.19 -5.04
N PRO A 36 -15.52 -4.45 -5.49
CA PRO A 36 -14.43 -5.43 -5.41
C PRO A 36 -13.15 -4.98 -6.13
N LEU A 37 -13.28 -4.25 -7.24
CA LEU A 37 -12.13 -3.73 -7.98
C LEU A 37 -11.36 -2.69 -7.16
N GLY A 38 -12.08 -1.72 -6.57
CA GLY A 38 -11.50 -0.73 -5.66
C GLY A 38 -10.78 -1.36 -4.48
N LEU A 39 -11.41 -2.36 -3.87
CA LEU A 39 -10.84 -3.10 -2.75
C LEU A 39 -9.53 -3.81 -3.11
N LEU A 40 -9.49 -4.49 -4.26
CA LEU A 40 -8.29 -5.21 -4.70
C LEU A 40 -7.17 -4.25 -5.10
N MET A 41 -7.49 -3.19 -5.85
CA MET A 41 -6.50 -2.21 -6.29
C MET A 41 -5.91 -1.43 -5.11
N ALA A 42 -6.75 -0.83 -4.28
CA ALA A 42 -6.29 -0.06 -3.12
C ALA A 42 -5.60 -0.95 -2.08
N GLY A 43 -6.07 -2.20 -1.90
CA GLY A 43 -5.42 -3.15 -1.01
C GLY A 43 -4.02 -3.55 -1.50
N PHE A 44 -3.87 -3.86 -2.79
CA PHE A 44 -2.57 -4.15 -3.38
C PHE A 44 -1.61 -2.96 -3.28
N LEU A 45 -2.10 -1.75 -3.54
CA LEU A 45 -1.30 -0.53 -3.45
C LEU A 45 -0.91 -0.21 -2.00
N GLY A 46 -1.85 -0.29 -1.05
CA GLY A 46 -1.56 -0.12 0.38
C GLY A 46 -0.51 -1.11 0.89
N TRP A 47 -0.56 -2.36 0.44
CA TRP A 47 0.47 -3.36 0.70
C TRP A 47 1.83 -2.97 0.10
N LEU A 48 1.86 -2.58 -1.18
CA LEU A 48 3.08 -2.25 -1.90
C LEU A 48 3.80 -1.04 -1.28
N LEU A 49 3.04 0.00 -0.94
CA LEU A 49 3.58 1.19 -0.27
C LEU A 49 4.20 0.79 1.08
N ALA A 50 3.45 0.10 1.96
CA ALA A 50 3.97 -0.34 3.25
C ALA A 50 5.22 -1.22 3.13
N LYS A 51 5.25 -2.11 2.13
CA LYS A 51 6.40 -2.97 1.84
C LYS A 51 7.63 -2.16 1.46
N SER A 52 7.46 -1.12 0.63
CA SER A 52 8.56 -0.23 0.25
C SER A 52 9.19 0.48 1.45
N LEU A 53 8.38 0.96 2.41
CA LEU A 53 8.85 1.55 3.66
C LEU A 53 9.62 0.53 4.51
N VAL A 54 9.08 -0.68 4.66
CA VAL A 54 9.67 -1.75 5.48
C VAL A 54 11.02 -2.22 4.93
N GLU A 55 11.12 -2.43 3.62
CA GLU A 55 12.32 -3.00 2.98
C GLU A 55 13.43 -1.97 2.84
N THR A 56 13.08 -0.72 2.51
CA THR A 56 14.07 0.34 2.22
C THR A 56 14.40 1.19 3.44
N ARG A 57 13.56 1.12 4.50
CA ARG A 57 13.59 2.02 5.66
C ARG A 57 13.54 3.51 5.29
N GLY A 58 12.98 3.81 4.11
CA GLY A 58 12.91 5.15 3.56
C GLY A 58 11.51 5.49 3.09
N PHE A 59 11.21 6.79 3.06
CA PHE A 59 9.92 7.32 2.60
C PHE A 59 9.86 7.53 1.08
N GLY A 60 11.01 7.65 0.42
CA GLY A 60 11.10 8.05 -1.00
C GLY A 60 10.26 7.19 -1.94
N TRP A 61 10.35 5.86 -1.85
CA TRP A 61 9.59 4.97 -2.73
C TRP A 61 8.09 5.01 -2.49
N ALA A 62 7.65 5.01 -1.22
CA ALA A 62 6.25 5.11 -0.88
C ALA A 62 5.65 6.42 -1.42
N TRP A 63 6.38 7.53 -1.25
CA TRP A 63 5.98 8.84 -1.76
C TRP A 63 5.95 8.89 -3.28
N SER A 64 7.01 8.44 -3.97
CA SER A 64 7.07 8.49 -5.43
C SER A 64 5.97 7.64 -6.08
N ILE A 65 5.70 6.44 -5.56
CA ILE A 65 4.63 5.58 -6.08
C ILE A 65 3.26 6.21 -5.83
N HIS A 66 3.04 6.78 -4.64
CA HIS A 66 1.79 7.47 -4.32
C HIS A 66 1.57 8.71 -5.19
N PHE A 67 2.59 9.54 -5.33
CA PHE A 67 2.58 10.74 -6.16
C PHE A 67 2.25 10.41 -7.62
N LEU A 68 2.87 9.36 -8.18
CA LEU A 68 2.55 8.92 -9.55
C LEU A 68 1.10 8.44 -9.69
N GLN A 69 0.56 7.78 -8.66
CA GLN A 69 -0.86 7.43 -8.60
C GLN A 69 -1.74 8.67 -8.64
N ASP A 70 -1.45 9.68 -7.82
CA ASP A 70 -2.22 10.92 -7.78
C ASP A 70 -2.20 11.62 -9.14
N VAL A 71 -1.03 11.68 -9.79
CA VAL A 71 -0.91 12.22 -11.15
C VAL A 71 -1.84 11.48 -12.12
N VAL A 72 -1.76 10.14 -12.17
CA VAL A 72 -2.60 9.32 -13.07
C VAL A 72 -4.09 9.49 -12.76
N ILE A 73 -4.48 9.49 -11.49
CA ILE A 73 -5.86 9.65 -11.05
C ILE A 73 -6.37 11.04 -11.45
N LEU A 74 -5.63 12.10 -11.15
CA LEU A 74 -6.00 13.47 -11.52
C LEU A 74 -6.20 13.60 -13.03
N PHE A 75 -5.28 13.08 -13.85
CA PHE A 75 -5.46 13.08 -15.32
C PHE A 75 -6.68 12.27 -15.76
N ALA A 76 -6.97 11.11 -15.14
CA ALA A 76 -8.13 10.29 -15.46
C ALA A 76 -9.47 10.93 -15.06
N PHE A 77 -9.48 11.84 -14.09
CA PHE A 77 -10.66 12.61 -13.68
C PHE A 77 -10.82 13.93 -14.43
N LEU A 78 -9.72 14.66 -14.70
CA LEU A 78 -9.75 15.94 -15.44
C LEU A 78 -9.86 15.76 -16.96
N GLY A 79 -9.42 14.63 -17.51
CA GLY A 79 -9.50 14.32 -18.95
C GLY A 79 -10.87 13.86 -19.42
N LYS A 80 -11.89 13.95 -18.57
CA LYS A 80 -13.31 13.67 -18.88
C LYS A 80 -14.08 14.98 -18.97
#